data_AF-A0A6P0T3N1-F1
#
_entry.id   AF-A0A6P0T3N1-F1
#
_cell.length_a   1.000
_cell.length_b   1.000
_cell.length_c   1.000
_cell.angle_alpha   90.00
_cell.angle_beta   90.00
_cell.angle_gamma   90.00
#
_symmetry.space_group_name_H-M   'P 1'
#
loop_
_entity.id
_entity.type
_entity.pdbx_description
1 polymer ?
#
loop_
_entity_poly.entity_id
_entity_poly.type
_entity_poly.pdbx_seq_one_letter_code
_entity_poly.pdbx_strand_id
1 'polypeptide(L)'
;MTNSADINSADINSVDIKNTDISSVDSDSMDGALPDGLQASQIVCLEHAGQRLYMEVIQILRDRQSAWTRPLCLCAPAKLCTEVNEPSVIPLTFGDGDYYLYDMRQGSDLIWPLSQFRVALDTEAIPILSSLGPERHTLDEKNSNHITLRAFIHRVWHDAFSPGN
;
A
#
# COMPACT_ATOMS: atom_id res chain seq x y z
N MET A 1 11.23 -39.91 52.32
CA MET A 1 10.32 -40.63 51.41
C MET A 1 10.05 -39.73 50.22
N THR A 2 10.88 -39.83 49.18
CA THR A 2 10.73 -39.09 47.92
C THR A 2 10.78 -40.12 46.80
N ASN A 3 9.62 -40.30 46.14
CA ASN A 3 9.41 -41.05 44.91
C ASN A 3 10.24 -40.42 43.78
N SER A 4 11.03 -41.18 43.02
CA SER A 4 10.62 -42.03 41.88
C SER A 4 10.22 -41.20 40.65
N ALA A 5 11.10 -41.17 39.64
CA ALA A 5 10.88 -41.86 38.36
C ALA A 5 12.03 -41.52 37.39
N ASP A 6 12.77 -42.54 36.97
CA ASP A 6 13.73 -42.48 35.88
C ASP A 6 13.00 -42.25 34.55
N ILE A 7 13.41 -41.22 33.80
CA ILE A 7 12.91 -40.95 32.45
C ILE A 7 13.80 -41.69 31.47
N ASN A 8 13.31 -42.83 30.97
CA ASN A 8 13.96 -43.56 29.88
C ASN A 8 13.79 -42.78 28.57
N SER A 9 14.94 -42.45 27.98
CA SER A 9 15.11 -41.90 26.64
C SER A 9 14.50 -42.83 25.60
N ALA A 10 13.40 -42.42 24.98
CA ALA A 10 12.80 -43.14 23.87
C ALA A 10 13.52 -42.80 22.56
N ASP A 11 13.91 -43.84 21.83
CA ASP A 11 14.43 -43.81 20.46
C ASP A 11 13.48 -43.05 19.52
N ILE A 12 13.96 -41.98 18.90
CA ILE A 12 13.29 -41.31 17.79
C ILE A 12 13.70 -42.05 16.52
N ASN A 13 12.90 -43.03 16.13
CA ASN A 13 13.06 -43.67 14.83
C ASN A 13 12.65 -42.70 13.70
N SER A 14 13.56 -42.61 12.74
CA SER A 14 13.47 -41.92 11.44
C SER A 14 12.08 -42.02 10.82
N VAL A 15 11.46 -40.88 10.54
CA VAL A 15 10.31 -40.79 9.64
C VAL A 15 10.86 -40.41 8.27
N ASP A 16 10.96 -41.40 7.39
CA ASP A 16 11.14 -41.18 5.95
C ASP A 16 9.90 -40.44 5.42
N ILE A 17 9.99 -39.12 5.31
CA ILE A 17 9.03 -38.34 4.54
C ILE A 17 9.31 -38.67 3.08
N LYS A 18 8.55 -39.63 2.53
CA LYS A 18 8.50 -39.86 1.10
C LYS A 18 8.07 -38.56 0.44
N ASN A 19 9.02 -37.91 -0.22
CA ASN A 19 8.81 -36.77 -1.11
C ASN A 19 7.88 -37.22 -2.23
N THR A 20 6.58 -37.07 -2.04
CA THR A 20 5.60 -37.23 -3.11
C THR A 20 5.78 -36.05 -4.05
N ASP A 21 6.14 -36.40 -5.29
CA ASP A 21 6.21 -35.51 -6.44
C ASP A 21 5.01 -34.54 -6.43
N ILE A 22 5.30 -33.27 -6.18
CA ILE A 22 4.38 -32.19 -6.48
C ILE A 22 4.48 -32.04 -7.99
N SER A 23 3.61 -32.75 -8.71
CA SER A 23 3.45 -32.57 -10.15
C SER A 23 3.19 -31.09 -10.40
N SER A 24 4.12 -30.49 -11.18
CA SER A 24 3.98 -29.20 -11.86
C SER A 24 2.52 -28.97 -12.23
N VAL A 25 1.86 -28.04 -11.53
CA VAL A 25 0.59 -27.53 -11.98
C VAL A 25 0.93 -26.52 -13.06
N ASP A 26 0.74 -26.93 -14.30
CA ASP A 26 0.84 -26.07 -15.46
C ASP A 26 -0.01 -24.82 -15.21
N SER A 27 0.67 -23.68 -15.17
CA SER A 27 0.04 -22.36 -15.08
C SER A 27 -0.49 -21.98 -16.46
N ASP A 28 -1.38 -22.80 -17.00
CA ASP A 28 -2.12 -22.47 -18.20
C ASP A 28 -3.20 -21.45 -17.84
N SER A 29 -2.86 -20.19 -18.12
CA SER A 29 -3.68 -19.29 -18.93
C SER A 29 -5.19 -19.35 -18.69
N MET A 30 -5.65 -18.72 -17.61
CA MET A 30 -7.00 -18.16 -17.53
C MET A 30 -6.91 -16.66 -17.78
N ASP A 31 -7.02 -16.31 -19.07
CA ASP A 31 -7.28 -14.98 -19.59
C ASP A 31 -8.70 -14.55 -19.19
N GLY A 32 -8.83 -14.16 -17.93
CA GLY A 32 -9.92 -13.31 -17.46
C GLY A 32 -9.35 -11.91 -17.36
N ALA A 33 -9.46 -11.15 -18.45
CA ALA A 33 -9.02 -9.76 -18.54
C ALA A 33 -9.71 -8.90 -17.47
N LEU A 34 -9.08 -8.84 -16.30
CA LEU A 34 -9.25 -7.78 -15.32
C LEU A 34 -8.90 -6.46 -16.02
N PRO A 35 -9.49 -5.32 -15.63
CA PRO A 35 -9.01 -4.04 -16.10
C PRO A 35 -7.52 -3.92 -15.73
N ASP A 36 -6.72 -3.82 -16.78
CA ASP A 36 -5.37 -3.27 -16.84
C ASP A 36 -4.31 -3.92 -15.95
N GLY A 37 -3.64 -4.97 -16.45
CA GLY A 37 -2.18 -5.22 -16.33
C GLY A 37 -1.49 -5.08 -14.95
N LEU A 38 -2.23 -4.96 -13.86
CA LEU A 38 -1.73 -4.51 -12.58
C LEU A 38 -1.11 -5.69 -11.84
N GLN A 39 0.07 -5.45 -11.27
CA GLN A 39 0.88 -6.49 -10.65
C GLN A 39 1.37 -6.02 -9.27
N ALA A 40 1.75 -6.98 -8.44
CA ALA A 40 2.44 -6.68 -7.19
C ALA A 40 3.73 -5.88 -7.45
N SER A 41 4.13 -5.08 -6.48
CA SER A 41 5.27 -4.16 -6.53
C SER A 41 5.19 -3.03 -7.55
N GLN A 42 4.06 -2.87 -8.27
CA GLN A 42 3.82 -1.68 -9.07
C GLN A 42 3.40 -0.50 -8.20
N ILE A 43 3.82 0.69 -8.60
CA ILE A 43 3.34 1.93 -7.99
C ILE A 43 2.08 2.37 -8.73
N VAL A 44 1.03 2.63 -7.96
CA VAL A 44 -0.27 3.12 -8.43
C VAL A 44 -0.57 4.46 -7.81
N CYS A 45 -1.45 5.20 -8.49
CA CYS A 45 -1.96 6.47 -8.07
C CYS A 45 -3.49 6.39 -7.92
N LEU A 46 -4.00 6.89 -6.79
CA LEU A 46 -5.41 7.20 -6.58
C LEU A 46 -5.56 8.72 -6.63
N GLU A 47 -6.28 9.20 -7.65
CA GLU A 47 -6.46 10.63 -7.90
C GLU A 47 -7.85 11.09 -7.45
N HIS A 48 -7.89 12.23 -6.76
CA HIS A 48 -9.15 12.85 -6.34
C HIS A 48 -8.98 14.35 -6.12
N ALA A 49 -9.82 15.16 -6.78
CA ALA A 49 -9.83 16.63 -6.66
C ALA A 49 -8.44 17.29 -6.83
N GLY A 50 -7.60 16.75 -7.74
CA GLY A 50 -6.23 17.25 -7.98
C GLY A 50 -5.19 16.79 -6.95
N GLN A 51 -5.59 16.08 -5.90
CA GLN A 51 -4.69 15.36 -4.99
C GLN A 51 -4.37 13.98 -5.56
N ARG A 52 -3.16 13.48 -5.26
CA ARG A 52 -2.64 12.20 -5.74
C ARG A 52 -2.05 11.40 -4.59
N LEU A 53 -2.66 10.27 -4.26
CA LEU A 53 -2.10 9.30 -3.31
C LEU A 53 -1.32 8.25 -4.09
N TYR A 54 -0.01 8.17 -3.89
CA TYR A 54 0.82 7.13 -4.47
C TYR A 54 0.97 5.96 -3.49
N MET A 55 0.85 4.75 -4.03
CA MET A 55 0.88 3.51 -3.26
C MET A 55 1.64 2.43 -4.01
N GLU A 56 2.23 1.50 -3.27
CA GLU A 56 2.71 0.23 -3.81
C GLU A 56 1.60 -0.82 -3.75
N VAL A 57 1.44 -1.62 -4.80
CA VAL A 57 0.57 -2.81 -4.78
C VAL A 57 1.29 -3.93 -4.03
N ILE A 58 0.78 -4.30 -2.85
CA ILE A 58 1.26 -5.48 -2.13
C ILE A 58 0.73 -6.74 -2.82
N GLN A 59 -0.58 -6.78 -3.07
CA GLN A 59 -1.24 -7.97 -3.61
C GLN A 59 -2.54 -7.61 -4.36
N ILE A 60 -2.79 -8.31 -5.47
CA ILE A 60 -4.06 -8.25 -6.19
C ILE A 60 -5.05 -9.26 -5.58
N LEU A 61 -6.23 -8.79 -5.17
CA LEU A 61 -7.33 -9.58 -4.63
C LEU A 61 -8.41 -9.76 -5.73
N ARG A 62 -8.14 -10.67 -6.67
CA ARG A 62 -8.95 -10.83 -7.91
C ARG A 62 -10.43 -11.06 -7.64
N ASP A 63 -10.76 -11.90 -6.66
CA ASP A 63 -12.16 -12.23 -6.30
C ASP A 63 -12.96 -11.00 -5.83
N ARG A 64 -12.27 -9.94 -5.41
CA ARG A 64 -12.86 -8.70 -4.89
C ARG A 64 -12.70 -7.52 -5.84
N GLN A 65 -12.12 -7.73 -7.03
CA GLN A 65 -11.75 -6.66 -7.96
C GLN A 65 -11.01 -5.51 -7.25
N SER A 66 -10.15 -5.85 -6.30
CA SER A 66 -9.46 -4.90 -5.41
C SER A 66 -7.98 -5.23 -5.30
N ALA A 67 -7.17 -4.27 -4.85
CA ALA A 67 -5.79 -4.51 -4.46
C ALA A 67 -5.57 -4.14 -3.00
N TRP A 68 -4.72 -4.92 -2.32
CA TRP A 68 -4.07 -4.51 -1.08
C TRP A 68 -2.86 -3.65 -1.44
N THR A 69 -2.84 -2.41 -0.94
CA THR A 69 -1.89 -1.37 -1.32
C THR A 69 -1.28 -0.71 -0.09
N ARG A 70 0.00 -0.34 -0.18
CA ARG A 70 0.73 0.40 0.85
C ARG A 70 0.87 1.87 0.47
N PRO A 71 0.33 2.81 1.25
CA PRO A 71 0.56 4.25 1.05
C PRO A 71 2.03 4.62 1.12
N LEU A 72 2.49 5.39 0.14
CA LEU A 72 3.84 5.94 0.09
C LEU A 72 3.83 7.44 0.38
N CYS A 73 3.00 8.19 -0.34
CA CYS A 73 2.88 9.63 -0.13
C CYS A 73 1.59 10.19 -0.72
N LEU A 74 1.13 11.31 -0.15
CA LEU A 74 0.04 12.12 -0.68
C LEU A 74 0.62 13.43 -1.21
N CYS A 75 0.34 13.72 -2.48
CA CYS A 75 0.68 14.99 -3.11
C CYS A 75 -0.59 15.83 -3.25
N ALA A 76 -0.59 17.04 -2.70
CA ALA A 76 -1.73 17.96 -2.76
C ALA A 76 -1.30 19.32 -3.34
N PRO A 77 -2.11 19.96 -4.20
CA PRO A 77 -1.80 21.30 -4.68
C PRO A 77 -1.69 22.29 -3.51
N ALA A 78 -0.66 23.14 -3.50
CA ALA A 78 -0.42 24.10 -2.42
C ALA A 78 -1.61 25.05 -2.21
N LYS A 79 -2.33 25.39 -3.28
CA LYS A 79 -3.54 26.23 -3.26
C LYS A 79 -4.70 25.64 -2.46
N LEU A 80 -4.72 24.32 -2.27
CA LEU A 80 -5.77 23.61 -1.52
C LEU A 80 -5.42 23.49 -0.03
N CYS A 81 -4.17 23.76 0.34
CA CYS A 81 -3.71 23.66 1.72
C CYS A 81 -3.89 25.02 2.41
N THR A 82 -4.82 25.09 3.36
CA THR A 82 -5.14 26.32 4.09
C THR A 82 -4.17 26.61 5.25
N GLU A 83 -3.38 25.64 5.71
CA GLU A 83 -2.47 25.80 6.85
C GLU A 83 -1.18 24.98 6.63
N VAL A 84 -0.05 25.66 6.39
CA VAL A 84 1.26 25.05 6.09
C VAL A 84 2.15 24.95 7.34
N ASN A 85 1.58 25.01 8.54
CA ASN A 85 2.36 24.96 9.79
C ASN A 85 2.70 23.53 10.25
N GLU A 86 2.63 22.54 9.35
CA GLU A 86 3.06 21.18 9.62
C GLU A 86 4.54 21.02 9.24
N PRO A 87 5.46 20.82 10.21
CA PRO A 87 6.90 20.81 9.98
C PRO A 87 7.40 19.63 9.12
N SER A 88 6.54 18.63 8.87
CA SER A 88 6.88 17.41 8.13
C SER A 88 6.41 17.40 6.67
N VAL A 89 5.93 18.53 6.14
CA VAL A 89 5.51 18.67 4.74
C VAL A 89 6.68 19.05 3.85
N ILE A 90 6.85 18.36 2.72
CA ILE A 90 7.89 18.66 1.74
C ILE A 90 7.29 19.48 0.59
N PRO A 91 7.70 20.74 0.38
CA PRO A 91 7.27 21.51 -0.78
C PRO A 91 7.91 20.96 -2.06
N LEU A 92 7.11 20.84 -3.10
CA LEU A 92 7.51 20.36 -4.42
C LEU A 92 7.01 21.33 -5.49
N THR A 93 7.84 21.58 -6.50
CA THR A 93 7.41 22.28 -7.71
C THR A 93 7.56 21.31 -8.88
N PHE A 94 6.44 20.99 -9.51
CA PHE A 94 6.39 20.11 -10.68
C PHE A 94 5.58 20.78 -11.79
N GLY A 95 6.19 20.94 -12.97
CA GLY A 95 5.57 21.66 -14.07
C GLY A 95 5.29 23.12 -13.71
N ASP A 96 4.03 23.54 -13.81
CA ASP A 96 3.55 24.91 -13.55
C ASP A 96 2.86 25.06 -12.17
N GLY A 97 3.02 24.08 -11.26
CA GLY A 97 2.30 24.05 -9.99
C GLY A 97 3.19 23.77 -8.77
N ASP A 98 2.83 24.40 -7.66
CA ASP A 98 3.35 24.09 -6.33
C ASP A 98 2.47 23.06 -5.64
N TYR A 99 3.12 22.10 -5.00
CA TYR A 99 2.53 20.98 -4.32
C TYR A 99 3.16 20.78 -2.94
N TYR A 100 2.38 20.21 -2.05
CA TYR A 100 2.82 19.71 -0.76
C TYR A 100 2.81 18.18 -0.78
N LEU A 101 3.93 17.60 -0.37
CA LEU A 101 4.08 16.18 -0.20
C LEU A 101 4.01 15.83 1.28
N TYR A 102 3.11 14.89 1.58
CA TYR A 102 2.97 14.30 2.89
C TYR A 102 3.48 12.86 2.81
N ASP A 103 4.42 12.50 3.67
CA ASP A 103 4.90 11.12 3.80
C ASP A 103 3.79 10.24 4.39
N MET A 104 3.41 9.18 3.68
CA MET A 104 2.33 8.27 4.11
C MET A 104 2.85 6.88 4.48
N ARG A 105 4.17 6.66 4.52
CA ARG A 105 4.77 5.33 4.78
C ARG A 105 4.41 4.75 6.15
N GLN A 106 4.13 5.60 7.14
CA GLN A 106 3.63 5.19 8.47
C GLN A 106 2.11 4.95 8.52
N GLY A 107 1.40 5.21 7.41
CA GLY A 107 -0.05 5.04 7.30
C GLY A 107 -0.48 3.57 7.31
N SER A 108 -1.78 3.35 7.40
CA SER A 108 -2.35 1.99 7.28
C SER A 108 -2.44 1.59 5.82
N ASP A 109 -2.10 0.34 5.52
CA ASP A 109 -2.35 -0.24 4.21
C ASP A 109 -3.87 -0.24 3.88
N LEU A 110 -4.20 -0.18 2.59
CA LEU A 110 -5.56 -0.03 2.10
C LEU A 110 -5.96 -1.20 1.21
N ILE A 111 -7.23 -1.62 1.30
CA ILE A 111 -7.87 -2.46 0.30
C ILE A 111 -8.79 -1.57 -0.53
N TRP A 112 -8.56 -1.49 -1.83
CA TRP A 112 -9.28 -0.54 -2.69
C TRP A 112 -9.60 -1.12 -4.08
N PRO A 113 -10.72 -0.71 -4.72
CA PRO A 113 -11.09 -1.21 -6.05
C PRO A 113 -10.04 -0.94 -7.12
N LEU A 114 -9.77 -1.94 -7.96
CA LEU A 114 -8.79 -1.88 -9.05
C LEU A 114 -9.11 -0.78 -10.06
N SER A 115 -10.40 -0.59 -10.36
CA SER A 115 -10.89 0.39 -11.35
C SER A 115 -10.61 1.85 -10.98
N GLN A 116 -10.18 2.13 -9.74
CA GLN A 116 -9.84 3.48 -9.30
C GLN A 116 -8.34 3.77 -9.34
N PHE A 117 -7.52 2.75 -9.61
CA PHE A 117 -6.09 2.94 -9.70
C PHE A 117 -5.67 3.29 -11.12
N ARG A 118 -4.73 4.22 -11.20
CA ARG A 118 -3.91 4.45 -12.38
C ARG A 118 -2.50 3.97 -12.09
N VAL A 119 -1.88 3.23 -13.00
CA VAL A 119 -0.43 2.93 -12.89
C VAL A 119 0.34 4.24 -12.94
N ALA A 120 1.22 4.46 -11.97
CA ALA A 120 2.04 5.65 -11.92
C ALA A 120 3.16 5.55 -12.96
N LEU A 121 3.44 6.64 -13.66
CA LEU A 121 4.53 6.70 -14.63
C LEU A 121 5.86 6.91 -13.90
N ASP A 122 6.94 6.32 -14.40
CA ASP A 122 8.28 6.52 -13.82
C ASP A 122 8.67 8.02 -13.80
N THR A 123 8.26 8.76 -14.82
CA THR A 123 8.53 10.19 -14.98
C THR A 123 7.85 11.07 -13.94
N GLU A 124 6.76 10.61 -13.31
CA GLU A 124 6.12 11.34 -12.21
C GLU A 124 6.46 10.72 -10.84
N ALA A 125 6.53 9.38 -10.74
CA ALA A 125 6.66 8.70 -9.45
C ALA A 125 8.08 8.80 -8.89
N ILE A 126 9.11 8.53 -9.71
CA ILE A 126 10.51 8.50 -9.24
C ILE A 126 10.93 9.85 -8.63
N PRO A 127 10.67 11.01 -9.27
CA PRO A 127 11.03 12.30 -8.68
C PRO A 127 10.31 12.57 -7.34
N ILE A 128 9.02 12.22 -7.26
CA ILE A 128 8.22 12.41 -6.05
C ILE A 128 8.75 11.54 -4.91
N LEU A 129 8.97 10.24 -5.17
CA LEU A 129 9.44 9.29 -4.16
C LEU A 129 10.87 9.59 -3.71
N SER A 130 11.72 10.06 -4.61
CA SER A 130 13.10 10.49 -4.27
C SER A 130 13.11 11.66 -3.27
N SER A 131 12.04 12.46 -3.23
CA SER A 131 11.92 13.62 -2.34
C SER A 131 11.57 13.23 -0.90
N LEU A 132 11.03 12.03 -0.65
CA LEU A 132 10.62 11.57 0.68
C LEU A 132 11.80 11.36 1.65
N GLY A 133 13.02 11.20 1.15
CA GLY A 133 14.18 10.92 1.96
C GLY A 133 14.05 9.64 2.81
N PRO A 134 14.91 9.46 3.83
CA PRO A 134 14.84 8.31 4.72
C PRO A 134 13.56 8.33 5.55
N GLU A 135 13.00 7.15 5.80
CA GLU A 135 11.79 6.97 6.60
C GLU A 135 12.02 7.46 8.03
N ARG A 136 11.13 8.35 8.50
CA ARG A 136 11.16 8.88 9.85
C ARG A 136 10.09 8.18 10.68
N HIS A 137 10.47 7.70 11.86
CA HIS A 137 9.57 7.02 12.79
C HIS A 137 9.37 7.86 14.05
N THR A 138 8.70 9.01 13.92
CA THR A 138 8.23 9.77 15.09
C THR A 138 6.75 9.48 15.34
N LEU A 139 6.35 9.42 16.62
CA LEU A 139 4.96 9.14 17.01
C LEU A 139 4.01 10.27 16.56
N ASP A 140 4.48 11.51 16.56
CA ASP A 140 3.70 12.68 16.15
C ASP A 140 3.40 12.65 14.64
N GLU A 141 4.40 12.31 13.81
CA GLU A 141 4.21 12.13 12.36
C GLU A 141 3.24 10.98 12.07
N LYS A 142 3.35 9.86 12.80
CA LYS A 142 2.45 8.72 12.63
C LYS A 142 0.98 9.11 12.82
N ASN A 143 0.67 9.85 13.88
CA ASN A 143 -0.70 10.29 14.17
C ASN A 143 -1.21 11.28 13.10
N SER A 144 -0.38 12.22 12.68
CA SER A 144 -0.73 13.18 11.62
C SER A 144 -0.97 12.49 10.26
N ASN A 145 -0.15 11.49 9.92
CA ASN A 145 -0.28 10.71 8.69
C ASN A 145 -1.57 9.90 8.68
N HIS A 146 -1.93 9.26 9.80
CA HIS A 146 -3.20 8.53 9.91
C HIS A 146 -4.41 9.45 9.73
N ILE A 147 -4.38 10.65 10.33
CA ILE A 147 -5.47 11.63 10.20
C ILE A 147 -5.58 12.10 8.75
N THR A 148 -4.45 12.46 8.12
CA THR A 148 -4.40 12.96 6.75
C THR A 148 -4.85 11.91 5.74
N LEU A 149 -4.31 10.69 5.83
CA LEU A 149 -4.71 9.58 4.97
C LEU A 149 -6.20 9.26 5.12
N ARG A 150 -6.68 9.16 6.36
CA ARG A 150 -8.10 8.92 6.62
C ARG A 150 -8.96 10.02 6.01
N ALA A 151 -8.62 11.29 6.24
CA ALA A 151 -9.38 12.42 5.70
C ALA A 151 -9.44 12.37 4.16
N PHE A 152 -8.35 12.01 3.49
CA PHE A 152 -8.32 11.80 2.04
C PHE A 152 -9.27 10.68 1.62
N ILE A 153 -9.13 9.48 2.20
CA ILE A 153 -9.95 8.32 1.83
C ILE A 153 -11.45 8.55 2.07
N HIS A 154 -11.82 9.25 3.15
CA HIS A 154 -13.22 9.61 3.41
C HIS A 154 -13.79 10.49 2.28
N ARG A 155 -13.02 11.44 1.75
CA ARG A 155 -13.46 12.28 0.61
C ARG A 155 -13.61 11.46 -0.67
N VAL A 156 -12.61 10.62 -1.00
CA VAL A 156 -12.70 9.76 -2.19
C VAL A 156 -13.92 8.86 -2.11
N TRP A 157 -14.17 8.24 -0.96
CA TRP A 157 -15.30 7.33 -0.78
C TRP A 157 -16.65 8.05 -0.86
N HIS A 158 -16.77 9.21 -0.23
CA HIS A 158 -17.99 10.00 -0.27
C HIS A 158 -18.37 10.39 -1.69
N ASP A 159 -17.41 10.82 -2.51
CA ASP A 159 -17.69 11.33 -3.85
C ASP A 159 -17.79 10.23 -4.91
N ALA A 160 -17.07 9.12 -4.72
CA ALA A 160 -17.15 7.97 -5.64
C ALA A 160 -18.42 7.12 -5.43
N PHE A 161 -19.03 7.18 -4.23
CA PHE A 161 -20.13 6.28 -3.87
C PHE A 161 -21.34 6.96 -3.22
N SER A 162 -21.45 8.30 -3.23
CA SER A 162 -22.69 8.97 -2.85
C SER A 162 -23.78 8.77 -3.90
N PRO A 163 -25.02 8.45 -3.49
CA PRO A 163 -26.15 8.32 -4.41
C PRO A 163 -26.57 9.71 -4.93
N GLY A 164 -25.99 10.14 -6.04
CA GLY A 164 -26.32 11.43 -6.65
C GLY A 164 -25.45 11.90 -7.82
N ASN A 165 -24.53 11.08 -8.34
CA ASN A 165 -23.73 11.36 -9.53
C ASN A 165 -23.94 10.27 -10.59
#